data_AF-A0A0K9PW71-F1
#
_entry.id   AF-A0A0K9PW71-F1
#
_cell.length_a   1.000
_cell.length_b   1.000
_cell.length_c   1.000
_cell.angle_alpha   90.00
_cell.angle_beta   90.00
_cell.angle_gamma   90.00
#
_symmetry.space_group_name_H-M   'P 1'
#
loop_
_entity.id
_entity.type
_entity.pdbx_description
1 polymer ?
#
loop_
_entity_poly.entity_id
_entity_poly.type
_entity_poly.pdbx_seq_one_letter_code
_entity_poly.pdbx_strand_id
1 'polypeptide(L)'
;MAGPLVLASQLAGVVAGAILVKSAMDGTNPMAGGGGLPRCATCNGTGRVACLCARWSDGDNTGCRTCSGSGRMVCSSCGGTGTGRPIPMQIQMRPNPPSTPPTQG
;
A
#
# COMPACT_ATOMS: atom_id res chain seq x y z
N MET A 1 -15.37 -9.55 57.96
CA MET A 1 -13.98 -9.91 58.31
C MET A 1 -13.08 -9.10 57.41
N ALA A 2 -12.28 -8.21 57.98
CA ALA A 2 -11.31 -7.40 57.23
C ALA A 2 -10.06 -8.24 56.95
N GLY A 3 -9.44 -8.03 55.80
CA GLY A 3 -8.12 -8.58 55.48
C GLY A 3 -7.66 -8.22 54.08
N PRO A 4 -6.86 -7.17 53.90
CA PRO A 4 -6.14 -6.89 52.67
C PRO A 4 -4.80 -7.62 52.71
N LEU A 5 -4.36 -8.23 51.60
CA LEU A 5 -2.96 -8.60 51.41
C LEU A 5 -2.53 -8.23 50.00
N VAL A 6 -1.91 -7.06 49.93
CA VAL A 6 -1.02 -6.63 48.86
C VAL A 6 0.24 -7.49 48.93
N LEU A 7 0.62 -8.18 47.84
CA LEU A 7 1.95 -8.78 47.67
C LEU A 7 2.39 -8.46 46.23
N ALA A 8 3.11 -7.34 46.07
CA ALA A 8 4.57 -7.30 45.94
C ALA A 8 5.02 -7.51 44.48
N SER A 9 5.25 -6.38 43.81
CA SER A 9 5.91 -6.21 42.52
C SER A 9 7.40 -6.55 42.61
N GLN A 10 7.83 -7.59 41.88
CA GLN A 10 9.23 -7.98 41.83
C GLN A 10 9.95 -7.35 40.61
N LEU A 11 10.76 -6.33 40.92
CA LEU A 11 12.18 -6.18 40.53
C LEU A 11 12.53 -6.40 39.05
N ALA A 12 12.74 -5.34 38.28
CA ALA A 12 14.04 -4.68 38.07
C ALA A 12 15.03 -5.50 37.22
N GLY A 13 15.16 -5.11 35.94
CA GLY A 13 16.25 -5.52 35.06
C GLY A 13 16.54 -4.40 34.06
N VAL A 14 17.34 -3.40 34.47
CA VAL A 14 17.85 -2.35 33.58
C VAL A 14 19.06 -2.93 32.85
N VAL A 15 18.94 -3.14 31.54
CA VAL A 15 20.06 -3.54 30.70
C VAL A 15 20.89 -2.30 30.38
N ALA A 16 22.15 -2.33 30.83
CA ALA A 16 23.14 -1.29 30.66
C ALA A 16 23.75 -1.30 29.24
N GLY A 17 23.85 -0.10 28.64
CA GLY A 17 25.06 0.37 27.98
C GLY A 17 25.44 -0.23 26.62
N ALA A 18 24.93 0.36 25.54
CA ALA A 18 25.68 0.52 24.29
C ALA A 18 25.14 1.72 23.50
N ILE A 19 25.57 2.93 23.87
CA ILE A 19 25.45 4.12 23.02
C ILE A 19 26.77 4.26 22.26
N LEU A 20 26.88 3.60 21.11
CA LEU A 20 27.95 3.83 20.15
C LEU A 20 27.33 3.85 18.73
N VAL A 21 27.11 5.08 18.25
CA VAL A 21 26.99 5.52 16.84
C VAL A 21 25.99 4.80 15.93
N LYS A 22 24.71 5.19 16.01
CA LYS A 22 23.76 5.08 14.88
C LYS A 22 23.93 6.25 13.89
N SER A 23 25.19 6.51 13.51
CA SER A 23 25.59 7.52 12.51
C SER A 23 26.33 6.84 11.37
N ALA A 24 25.71 5.85 10.75
CA ALA A 24 26.13 5.30 9.46
C ALA A 24 24.93 4.54 8.89
N MET A 25 24.55 4.86 7.64
CA MET A 25 23.43 4.28 6.89
C MET A 25 22.08 4.86 7.35
N ASP A 26 21.53 5.88 6.70
CA ASP A 26 20.75 5.68 5.47
C ASP A 26 20.74 6.95 4.58
N GLY A 27 21.92 7.55 4.38
CA GLY A 27 22.11 8.68 3.45
C GLY A 27 22.27 8.27 1.99
N THR A 28 21.90 7.04 1.60
CA THR A 28 22.20 6.54 0.26
C THR A 28 21.22 5.48 -0.23
N ASN A 29 19.97 5.85 -0.56
CA ASN A 29 19.14 5.12 -1.53
C ASN A 29 17.92 5.94 -2.03
N PRO A 30 18.05 6.81 -3.05
CA PRO A 30 16.91 7.11 -3.91
C PRO A 30 16.62 5.99 -4.94
N MET A 31 17.28 4.84 -4.87
CA MET A 31 17.25 3.81 -5.93
C MET A 31 17.17 2.37 -5.38
N ALA A 32 16.37 2.14 -4.34
CA ALA A 32 15.96 0.80 -3.97
C ALA A 32 14.50 0.61 -4.39
N GLY A 33 14.28 -0.05 -5.53
CA GLY A 33 12.98 -0.62 -5.92
C GLY A 33 12.54 -1.75 -4.98
N GLY A 34 12.53 -1.48 -3.68
CA GLY A 34 12.03 -2.35 -2.63
C GLY A 34 10.66 -1.85 -2.21
N GLY A 35 9.59 -2.52 -2.63
CA GLY A 35 8.26 -2.10 -2.19
C GLY A 35 7.09 -2.90 -2.71
N GLY A 36 7.24 -4.20 -3.00
CA GLY A 36 6.14 -5.02 -3.50
C GLY A 36 5.55 -4.54 -4.84
N LEU A 37 4.62 -5.30 -5.41
CA LEU A 37 3.82 -4.78 -6.53
C LEU A 37 2.95 -3.62 -6.02
N PRO A 38 2.78 -2.53 -6.80
CA PRO A 38 1.87 -1.45 -6.45
C PRO A 38 0.46 -2.02 -6.22
N ARG A 39 -0.34 -1.40 -5.35
CA ARG A 39 -1.73 -1.85 -5.13
C ARG A 39 -2.58 -1.56 -6.36
N CYS A 40 -3.56 -2.42 -6.62
CA CYS A 40 -4.55 -2.17 -7.66
C CYS A 40 -5.41 -0.96 -7.25
N ALA A 41 -5.37 0.11 -8.05
CA ALA A 41 -6.12 1.34 -7.79
C ALA A 41 -7.63 1.10 -7.70
N THR A 42 -8.18 0.18 -8.50
CA THR A 42 -9.62 -0.12 -8.56
C THR A 42 -10.16 -0.72 -7.27
N CYS A 43 -9.39 -1.59 -6.61
CA CYS A 43 -9.82 -2.30 -5.39
C CYS A 43 -9.00 -1.95 -4.15
N ASN A 44 -8.10 -0.97 -4.25
CA ASN A 44 -7.18 -0.52 -3.20
C ASN A 44 -6.39 -1.65 -2.50
N GLY A 45 -6.04 -2.72 -3.23
CA GLY A 45 -5.31 -3.85 -2.67
C GLY A 45 -6.16 -5.01 -2.18
N THR A 46 -7.48 -4.87 -2.13
CA THR A 46 -8.36 -5.90 -1.52
C THR A 46 -8.67 -7.08 -2.44
N GLY A 47 -8.45 -6.93 -3.76
CA GLY A 47 -8.79 -7.94 -4.77
C GLY A 47 -10.30 -8.08 -5.01
N ARG A 48 -11.16 -7.34 -4.31
CA ARG A 48 -12.61 -7.39 -4.45
C ARG A 48 -13.20 -6.00 -4.53
N VAL A 49 -14.29 -5.85 -5.26
CA VAL A 49 -15.05 -4.60 -5.37
C VAL A 49 -16.49 -4.85 -4.95
N ALA A 50 -17.19 -3.77 -4.59
CA ALA A 50 -18.62 -3.85 -4.32
C ALA A 50 -19.35 -4.36 -5.57
N CYS A 51 -20.34 -5.21 -5.35
CA CYS A 51 -21.19 -5.66 -6.43
C CYS A 51 -22.03 -4.49 -6.95
N LEU A 52 -22.08 -4.32 -8.28
CA LEU A 52 -22.82 -3.24 -8.91
C LEU A 52 -24.34 -3.47 -8.93
N CYS A 53 -24.79 -4.72 -8.76
CA CYS A 53 -26.21 -5.00 -8.66
C CYS A 53 -26.72 -4.70 -7.25
N ALA A 54 -27.85 -4.01 -7.17
CA ALA A 54 -28.61 -3.88 -5.95
C ALA A 54 -29.03 -5.29 -5.47
N ARG A 55 -28.95 -5.55 -4.17
CA ARG A 55 -29.42 -6.81 -3.52
C ARG A 55 -30.93 -7.05 -3.65
N TRP A 56 -31.64 -6.26 -4.44
CA TRP A 56 -33.10 -6.15 -4.46
C TRP A 56 -33.50 -5.87 -5.92
N SER A 57 -33.78 -6.91 -6.69
CA SER A 57 -34.84 -6.84 -7.67
C SER A 57 -36.06 -7.47 -6.99
N ASP A 58 -37.16 -6.75 -7.00
CA ASP A 58 -38.32 -6.90 -6.15
C ASP A 58 -38.97 -8.30 -6.15
N GLY A 59 -38.62 -9.13 -5.16
CA GLY A 59 -39.48 -10.22 -4.69
C GLY A 59 -39.16 -11.64 -5.18
N ASP A 60 -38.28 -11.81 -6.16
CA ASP A 60 -37.76 -13.12 -6.50
C ASP A 60 -36.45 -13.35 -5.74
N ASN A 61 -36.42 -14.31 -4.82
CA ASN A 61 -35.26 -14.70 -3.98
C ASN A 61 -33.98 -15.10 -4.77
N THR A 62 -33.94 -14.84 -6.07
CA THR A 62 -32.79 -15.01 -6.96
C THR A 62 -31.91 -13.77 -6.87
N GLY A 63 -31.07 -13.70 -5.83
CA GLY A 63 -30.07 -12.63 -5.70
C GLY A 63 -29.19 -12.49 -6.95
N CYS A 64 -28.56 -11.32 -7.13
CA CYS A 64 -27.71 -11.08 -8.31
C CYS A 64 -26.68 -12.20 -8.49
N ARG A 65 -26.81 -12.98 -9.59
CA ARG A 65 -25.90 -14.10 -9.92
C ARG A 65 -24.44 -13.65 -9.98
N THR A 66 -24.20 -12.43 -10.46
CA THR A 66 -22.85 -11.87 -10.62
C THR A 66 -22.01 -11.93 -9.35
N CYS A 67 -22.64 -11.86 -8.19
CA CYS A 67 -21.95 -11.88 -6.90
C CYS A 67 -22.49 -12.95 -5.94
N SER A 68 -23.33 -13.87 -6.44
CA SER A 68 -23.95 -14.96 -5.67
C SER A 68 -24.52 -14.51 -4.32
N GLY A 69 -25.15 -13.33 -4.27
CA GLY A 69 -25.69 -12.75 -3.04
C GLY A 69 -24.65 -12.29 -2.00
N SER A 70 -23.36 -12.42 -2.24
CA SER A 70 -22.27 -12.00 -1.34
C SER A 70 -22.03 -10.48 -1.34
N GLY A 71 -22.59 -9.77 -2.33
CA GLY A 71 -22.44 -8.31 -2.45
C GLY A 71 -21.02 -7.83 -2.82
N ARG A 72 -20.10 -8.74 -3.13
CA ARG A 72 -18.74 -8.43 -3.58
C ARG A 72 -18.36 -9.31 -4.76
N MET A 73 -17.74 -8.71 -5.77
CA MET A 73 -17.17 -9.44 -6.92
C MET A 73 -15.65 -9.33 -6.92
N VAL A 74 -15.01 -10.26 -7.63
CA VAL A 74 -13.56 -10.19 -7.89
C VAL A 74 -13.27 -8.93 -8.68
N CYS A 75 -12.20 -8.22 -8.31
CA CYS A 75 -11.75 -7.06 -9.07
C CYS A 75 -11.22 -7.51 -10.42
N SER A 76 -11.93 -7.16 -11.51
CA SER A 76 -11.52 -7.51 -12.87
C SER A 76 -10.21 -6.85 -13.27
N SER A 77 -9.91 -5.65 -12.76
CA SER A 77 -8.68 -4.92 -13.09
C SER A 77 -7.39 -5.60 -12.61
N CYS A 78 -7.47 -6.40 -11.54
CA CYS A 78 -6.33 -7.17 -11.03
C CYS A 78 -6.57 -8.68 -10.99
N GLY A 79 -7.69 -9.17 -11.53
CA GLY A 79 -8.06 -10.59 -11.45
C GLY A 79 -8.18 -11.14 -10.02
N GLY A 80 -8.33 -10.28 -9.01
CA GLY A 80 -8.42 -10.67 -7.60
C GLY A 80 -7.10 -10.71 -6.82
N THR A 81 -5.96 -10.41 -7.45
CA THR A 81 -4.66 -10.42 -6.75
C THR A 81 -4.49 -9.27 -5.76
N GLY A 82 -5.26 -8.19 -5.92
CA GLY A 82 -5.07 -6.94 -5.18
C GLY A 82 -3.87 -6.13 -5.64
N THR A 83 -3.01 -6.66 -6.50
CA THR A 83 -1.83 -5.98 -7.03
C THR A 83 -2.11 -5.36 -8.39
N GLY A 84 -1.65 -4.14 -8.61
CA GLY A 84 -1.62 -3.47 -9.89
C GLY A 84 -0.38 -3.90 -10.69
N ARG A 85 -0.49 -3.92 -12.02
CA ARG A 85 0.68 -4.05 -12.90
C ARG A 85 1.32 -2.66 -13.05
N PRO A 86 2.60 -2.49 -12.70
CA PRO A 86 3.34 -1.29 -13.09
C PRO A 86 3.34 -1.20 -14.62
N ILE A 87 3.01 -0.02 -15.15
CA ILE A 87 3.20 0.28 -16.57
C ILE A 87 4.51 1.04 -16.68
N PRO A 88 5.61 0.40 -17.13
CA PRO A 88 6.86 1.13 -17.35
C PRO A 88 6.67 2.09 -18.53
N MET A 89 6.96 3.37 -18.33
CA MET A 89 7.05 4.35 -19.41
C MET A 89 8.46 4.95 -19.44
N GLN A 90 9.02 5.10 -20.64
CA GLN A 90 10.28 5.80 -20.84
C GLN A 90 10.00 7.23 -21.29
N ILE A 91 10.52 8.20 -20.56
CA ILE A 91 10.48 9.61 -20.94
C ILE A 91 11.81 9.95 -21.63
N GLN A 92 11.75 10.28 -22.92
CA GLN A 92 12.93 10.71 -23.68
C GLN A 92 13.12 12.22 -23.49
N MET A 93 14.11 12.63 -22.70
CA MET A 93 14.46 14.05 -22.56
C MET A 93 15.37 14.46 -23.70
N ARG A 94 14.91 15.40 -24.54
CA ARG A 94 15.75 16.04 -25.56
C ARG A 94 16.53 17.19 -24.90
N PRO A 95 17.86 17.26 -25.06
CA PRO A 95 18.63 18.44 -24.66
C PRO A 95 18.11 19.67 -25.39
N ASN A 96 17.90 20.77 -24.68
CA ASN A 96 17.60 22.05 -25.31
C ASN A 96 18.86 22.50 -26.08
N PRO A 97 18.78 22.83 -27.38
CA PRO A 97 19.94 23.32 -28.10
C PRO A 97 20.46 24.61 -27.45
N PRO A 98 21.79 24.80 -27.40
CA PRO A 98 22.36 26.05 -26.89
C PRO A 98 21.86 27.22 -27.74
N SER A 99 21.27 28.22 -27.09
CA SER A 99 20.92 29.48 -27.71
C SER A 99 22.19 30.27 -28.02
N THR A 100 22.81 30.03 -29.18
CA THR A 100 23.88 30.88 -29.66
C THR A 100 23.29 32.19 -30.18
N PRO A 101 23.77 33.36 -29.74
CA PRO A 101 23.34 34.63 -30.29
C PRO A 101 23.71 34.71 -31.78
N PRO A 102 22.92 35.41 -32.61
CA PRO A 102 23.23 35.55 -34.03
C PRO A 102 24.56 36.30 -34.19
N THR A 103 25.51 35.66 -34.89
CA THR A 103 26.74 36.32 -35.35
C THR A 103 26.36 37.34 -36.43
N GLN A 104 26.48 38.63 -36.11
CA GLN A 104 26.36 39.70 -37.10
C GLN A 104 27.67 39.79 -37.88
N GLY A 105 27.59 39.64 -39.20
CA GLY A 105 28.67 39.91 -40.15
C GLY A 105 28.55 41.31 -40.75
#